data_AF-A0A958XTV6-F1
#
_entry.id   AF-A0A958XTV6-F1
#
_cell.length_a   1.000
_cell.length_b   1.000
_cell.length_c   1.000
_cell.angle_alpha   90.00
_cell.angle_beta   90.00
_cell.angle_gamma   90.00
#
_symmetry.space_group_name_H-M   'P 1'
#
loop_
_entity.id
_entity.type
_entity.pdbx_description
1 polymer ?
#
loop_
_entity_poly.entity_id
_entity_poly.type
_entity_poly.pdbx_seq_one_letter_code
_entity_poly.pdbx_strand_id
1 'polypeptide(L)'
;MRTFRFFYHATAIFLGLIFFTSGMAKLYAGHKFPGVIGPVWLADRLEEYDLGLYARFIAASQISIGFSLLVPRFRTLGAIMLVPMIANILMVTISMKWQGTPYVLAFLLLLNAGLLIYDAPRLMHLITGKPHPFKEAEPPRRWKGHLAWLAGLALVFCGIGVSYSVLSLSYLLVVSGILLAWFSARLDGSAHSNN
;
A
#
# COMPACT_ATOMS: atom_id res chain seq x y z
N MET A 1 5.57 20.98 -15.04
CA MET A 1 4.46 20.38 -14.25
C MET A 1 4.16 18.91 -14.60
N ARG A 2 4.13 18.49 -15.88
CA ARG A 2 3.81 17.09 -16.27
C ARG A 2 4.83 16.05 -15.77
N THR A 3 6.13 16.35 -15.84
CA THR A 3 7.20 15.44 -15.41
C THR A 3 7.15 15.12 -13.91
N PHE A 4 6.96 16.11 -13.06
CA PHE A 4 6.82 15.91 -11.60
C PHE A 4 5.60 15.03 -11.24
N ARG A 5 4.47 15.22 -11.92
CA ARG A 5 3.28 14.37 -11.74
C ARG A 5 3.52 12.92 -12.15
N PHE A 6 4.23 12.72 -13.26
CA PHE A 6 4.63 11.38 -13.70
C PHE A 6 5.51 10.70 -12.65
N PHE A 7 6.56 11.38 -12.17
CA PHE A 7 7.43 10.86 -11.11
C PHE A 7 6.64 10.53 -9.84
N TYR A 8 5.75 11.40 -9.38
CA TYR A 8 4.89 11.13 -8.22
C TYR A 8 4.08 9.83 -8.39
N HIS A 9 3.40 9.67 -9.53
CA HIS A 9 2.61 8.46 -9.79
C HIS A 9 3.49 7.20 -9.92
N ALA A 10 4.63 7.31 -10.61
CA ALA A 10 5.58 6.21 -10.77
C ALA A 10 6.15 5.77 -9.42
N THR A 11 6.59 6.71 -8.57
CA THR A 11 7.10 6.41 -7.22
C THR A 11 6.03 5.77 -6.33
N ALA A 12 4.79 6.26 -6.39
CA ALA A 12 3.71 5.67 -5.61
C ALA A 12 3.35 4.25 -6.08
N ILE A 13 3.32 4.00 -7.39
CA ILE A 13 3.11 2.66 -7.94
C ILE A 13 4.28 1.74 -7.55
N PHE A 14 5.51 2.22 -7.66
CA PHE A 14 6.72 1.49 -7.28
C PHE A 14 6.72 1.08 -5.81
N LEU A 15 6.50 2.04 -4.90
CA LEU A 15 6.38 1.76 -3.46
C LEU A 15 5.17 0.85 -3.17
N GLY A 16 4.04 1.12 -3.82
CA GLY A 16 2.84 0.31 -3.71
C GLY A 16 3.09 -1.16 -4.05
N LEU A 17 3.74 -1.42 -5.20
CA LEU A 17 4.12 -2.77 -5.64
C LEU A 17 5.08 -3.43 -4.67
N ILE A 18 6.13 -2.73 -4.21
CA ILE A 18 7.12 -3.25 -3.27
C ILE A 18 6.45 -3.75 -1.97
N PHE A 19 5.66 -2.89 -1.33
CA PHE A 19 5.08 -3.21 -0.02
C PHE A 19 3.93 -4.21 -0.17
N PHE A 20 3.13 -4.10 -1.23
CA PHE A 20 2.08 -5.06 -1.53
C PHE A 20 2.65 -6.47 -1.75
N THR A 21 3.59 -6.61 -2.68
CA THR A 21 4.19 -7.91 -3.01
C THR A 21 4.97 -8.50 -1.83
N SER A 22 5.72 -7.68 -1.08
CA SER A 22 6.44 -8.12 0.11
C SER A 22 5.52 -8.62 1.22
N GLY A 23 4.36 -7.99 1.42
CA GLY A 23 3.37 -8.47 2.39
C GLY A 23 2.64 -9.73 1.91
N MET A 24 2.25 -9.77 0.64
CA MET A 24 1.61 -10.95 0.03
C MET A 24 2.51 -12.18 0.10
N ALA A 25 3.80 -12.04 -0.23
CA ALA A 25 4.77 -13.13 -0.15
C ALA A 25 4.90 -13.73 1.24
N LYS A 26 4.69 -12.96 2.32
CA LYS A 26 4.75 -13.45 3.71
C LYS A 26 3.50 -14.23 4.13
N LEU A 27 2.32 -13.89 3.60
CA LEU A 27 1.05 -14.52 3.98
C LEU A 27 0.55 -15.57 2.99
N TYR A 28 1.04 -15.60 1.76
CA TYR A 28 0.63 -16.59 0.77
C TYR A 28 1.13 -17.99 1.12
N ALA A 29 0.31 -18.99 0.79
CA ALA A 29 0.64 -20.39 0.99
C ALA A 29 2.01 -20.74 0.39
N GLY A 30 2.93 -21.18 1.25
CA GLY A 30 4.28 -21.59 0.89
C GLY A 30 5.10 -20.48 0.21
N HIS A 31 4.82 -19.20 0.49
CA HIS A 31 5.51 -18.05 -0.09
C HIS A 31 5.48 -17.99 -1.63
N LYS A 32 4.45 -18.58 -2.25
CA LYS A 32 4.33 -18.68 -3.72
C LYS A 32 3.94 -17.37 -4.41
N PHE A 33 3.73 -16.28 -3.66
CA PHE A 33 3.51 -14.96 -4.26
C PHE A 33 4.86 -14.29 -4.56
N PRO A 34 5.05 -13.63 -5.72
CA PRO A 34 6.30 -12.97 -6.05
C PRO A 34 6.66 -11.94 -4.98
N GLY A 35 7.74 -12.15 -4.23
CA GLY A 35 8.24 -11.20 -3.23
C GLY A 35 9.40 -10.39 -3.83
N VAL A 36 9.28 -9.06 -3.87
CA VAL A 36 10.31 -8.20 -4.47
C VAL A 36 11.38 -7.77 -3.45
N ILE A 37 11.00 -7.54 -2.19
CA ILE A 37 11.91 -6.99 -1.16
C ILE A 37 11.75 -7.68 0.20
N GLY A 38 12.88 -7.85 0.87
CA GLY A 38 13.01 -8.37 2.23
C GLY A 38 13.16 -9.89 2.26
N PRO A 39 13.87 -10.45 3.24
CA PRO A 39 13.96 -11.89 3.37
C PRO A 39 12.55 -12.43 3.63
N VAL A 40 12.12 -13.38 2.80
CA VAL A 40 10.84 -14.08 2.93
C VAL A 40 10.73 -14.71 4.33
N TRP A 41 11.87 -15.14 4.87
CA TRP A 41 12.07 -15.72 6.20
C TRP A 41 11.90 -14.75 7.40
N LEU A 42 11.50 -13.47 7.20
CA LEU A 42 11.23 -12.55 8.32
C LEU A 42 10.20 -13.14 9.30
N ALA A 43 9.17 -13.79 8.76
CA ALA A 43 8.14 -14.41 9.58
C ALA A 43 8.73 -15.55 10.43
N ASP A 44 9.50 -16.44 9.81
CA ASP A 44 10.15 -17.56 10.49
C ASP A 44 11.12 -17.09 11.58
N ARG A 45 11.92 -16.05 11.29
CA ARG A 45 12.85 -15.48 12.26
C ARG A 45 12.16 -14.81 13.44
N LEU A 46 11.01 -14.17 13.24
CA LEU A 46 10.23 -13.59 14.34
C LEU A 46 9.51 -14.67 15.13
N GLU A 47 9.10 -15.77 14.49
CA GLU A 47 8.49 -16.92 15.15
C GLU A 47 9.45 -17.61 16.13
N GLU A 48 10.76 -17.60 15.87
CA GLU A 48 11.80 -18.05 16.83
C GLU A 48 11.75 -17.28 18.17
N TYR A 49 11.17 -16.08 18.19
CA TYR A 49 11.00 -15.23 19.38
C TYR A 49 9.54 -15.10 19.83
N ASP A 50 8.66 -16.00 19.39
CA ASP A 50 7.21 -15.96 19.67
C ASP A 50 6.50 -14.68 19.14
N LEU A 51 7.11 -14.04 18.13
CA LEU A 51 6.59 -12.85 17.45
C LEU A 51 5.88 -13.19 16.12
N GLY A 52 5.43 -14.42 15.94
CA GLY A 52 4.74 -14.87 14.71
C GLY A 52 3.47 -14.07 14.39
N LEU A 53 2.66 -13.74 15.41
CA LEU A 53 1.49 -12.87 15.23
C LEU A 53 1.90 -11.47 14.75
N TYR A 54 2.98 -10.94 15.31
CA TYR A 54 3.51 -9.63 14.94
C TYR A 54 4.01 -9.61 13.49
N ALA A 55 4.69 -10.67 13.05
CA ALA A 55 5.09 -10.82 11.65
C ALA A 55 3.90 -10.82 10.69
N ARG A 56 2.81 -11.53 11.05
CA ARG A 56 1.56 -11.55 10.26
C ARG A 56 0.88 -10.18 10.23
N PHE A 57 0.89 -9.46 11.35
CA PHE A 57 0.38 -8.09 11.44
C PHE A 57 1.15 -7.12 10.54
N ILE A 58 2.48 -7.18 10.55
CA ILE A 58 3.34 -6.40 9.64
C ILE A 58 2.96 -6.72 8.20
N ALA A 59 2.89 -7.99 7.83
CA ALA A 59 2.56 -8.40 6.46
C ALA A 59 1.18 -7.92 5.98
N ALA A 60 0.13 -8.09 6.80
CA ALA A 60 -1.22 -7.62 6.49
C ALA A 60 -1.28 -6.09 6.34
N SER A 61 -0.53 -5.38 7.19
CA SER A 61 -0.42 -3.93 7.13
C SER A 61 0.36 -3.48 5.87
N GLN A 62 1.43 -4.18 5.48
CA GLN A 62 2.17 -3.92 4.23
C GLN A 62 1.25 -4.08 3.00
N ILE A 63 0.39 -5.12 2.98
CA ILE A 63 -0.60 -5.34 1.91
C ILE A 63 -1.56 -4.16 1.83
N SER A 64 -2.15 -3.76 2.97
CA SER A 64 -3.14 -2.67 3.01
C SER A 64 -2.56 -1.33 2.57
N ILE A 65 -1.33 -1.03 3.00
CA ILE A 65 -0.61 0.19 2.63
C ILE A 65 -0.21 0.17 1.16
N GLY A 66 0.38 -0.93 0.69
CA GLY A 66 0.78 -1.09 -0.71
C GLY A 66 -0.43 -0.98 -1.65
N PHE A 67 -1.54 -1.63 -1.30
CA PHE A 67 -2.80 -1.54 -2.03
C PHE A 67 -3.35 -0.10 -2.08
N SER A 68 -3.26 0.63 -0.97
CA SER A 68 -3.67 2.05 -0.91
C SER A 68 -2.83 2.96 -1.80
N LEU A 69 -1.52 2.69 -1.94
CA LEU A 69 -0.61 3.44 -2.81
C LEU A 69 -0.85 3.19 -4.30
N LEU A 70 -1.20 1.95 -4.66
CA LEU A 70 -1.51 1.55 -6.04
C LEU A 70 -2.76 2.26 -6.57
N VAL A 71 -3.77 2.44 -5.71
CA VAL A 71 -5.05 3.07 -6.08
C VAL A 71 -4.99 4.59 -5.87
N PRO A 72 -5.15 5.43 -6.91
CA PRO A 72 -5.04 6.88 -6.78
C PRO A 72 -5.89 7.51 -5.68
N ARG A 73 -7.09 6.94 -5.42
CA ARG A 73 -8.07 7.42 -4.44
C ARG A 73 -7.54 7.51 -3.01
N PHE A 74 -6.72 6.55 -2.58
CA PHE A 74 -6.21 6.44 -1.21
C PHE A 74 -4.69 6.58 -1.12
N ARG A 75 -4.04 7.06 -2.18
CA ARG A 75 -2.59 7.13 -2.27
C ARG A 75 -1.95 7.96 -1.16
N THR A 76 -2.47 9.16 -0.89
CA THR A 76 -1.95 10.02 0.18
C THR A 76 -2.08 9.34 1.54
N LEU A 77 -3.19 8.66 1.82
CA LEU A 77 -3.37 7.91 3.06
C LEU A 77 -2.35 6.75 3.14
N GLY A 78 -2.15 6.02 2.04
CA GLY A 78 -1.11 5.00 1.92
C GLY A 78 0.29 5.56 2.23
N ALA A 79 0.64 6.72 1.67
CA ALA A 79 1.93 7.37 1.91
C ALA A 79 2.12 7.78 3.38
N ILE A 80 1.07 8.27 4.05
CA ILE A 80 1.10 8.59 5.49
C ILE A 80 1.34 7.31 6.29
N MET A 81 0.55 6.26 6.05
CA MET A 81 0.67 4.98 6.76
C MET A 81 2.00 4.27 6.50
N LEU A 82 2.65 4.53 5.36
CA LEU A 82 3.92 3.94 5.02
C LEU A 82 5.07 4.43 5.93
N VAL A 83 4.98 5.64 6.49
CA VAL A 83 6.01 6.18 7.40
C VAL A 83 6.15 5.32 8.68
N PRO A 84 5.10 5.14 9.51
CA PRO A 84 5.22 4.30 10.70
C PRO A 84 5.49 2.83 10.36
N MET A 85 5.04 2.35 9.19
CA MET A 85 5.36 1.01 8.72
C MET A 85 6.87 0.83 8.46
N ILE A 86 7.50 1.74 7.72
CA ILE A 86 8.93 1.66 7.45
C ILE A 86 9.73 1.80 8.76
N ALA A 87 9.32 2.71 9.65
CA ALA A 87 9.96 2.86 10.96
C ALA A 87 9.89 1.56 11.78
N ASN A 88 8.74 0.89 11.77
CA ASN A 88 8.56 -0.40 12.42
C ASN A 88 9.51 -1.47 11.84
N ILE A 89 9.50 -1.66 10.51
CA ILE A 89 10.37 -2.65 9.87
C ILE A 89 11.85 -2.30 10.14
N LEU A 90 12.21 -1.01 10.11
CA LEU A 90 13.57 -0.57 10.41
C LEU A 90 13.99 -0.99 11.82
N MET A 91 13.15 -0.79 12.83
CA MET A 91 13.42 -1.24 14.20
C MET A 91 13.65 -2.75 14.25
N VAL A 92 12.80 -3.55 13.61
CA VAL A 92 12.99 -5.01 13.53
C VAL A 92 14.34 -5.37 12.90
N THR A 93 14.70 -4.74 11.77
CA THR A 93 15.95 -5.04 11.06
C THR A 93 17.20 -4.65 11.87
N ILE A 94 17.14 -3.54 12.62
CA ILE A 94 18.23 -3.11 13.50
C ILE A 94 18.36 -4.08 14.68
N SER A 95 17.25 -4.44 15.33
CA SER A 95 17.24 -5.40 16.45
C SER A 95 17.80 -6.76 16.05
N MET A 96 17.50 -7.21 14.83
CA MET A 96 17.99 -8.48 14.29
C MET A 96 19.39 -8.39 13.66
N LYS A 97 20.04 -7.21 13.68
CA LYS A 97 21.37 -6.94 13.09
C LYS A 97 21.48 -7.28 11.60
N TRP A 98 20.39 -7.12 10.84
CA TRP A 98 20.40 -7.40 9.40
C TRP A 98 21.20 -6.36 8.64
N GLN A 99 22.26 -6.81 7.98
CA GLN A 99 23.12 -5.95 7.17
C GLN A 99 22.43 -5.63 5.83
N GLY A 100 22.57 -4.41 5.33
CA GLY A 100 22.02 -4.00 4.04
C GLY A 100 20.55 -3.57 4.06
N THR A 101 19.65 -4.31 4.74
CA THR A 101 18.21 -4.01 4.76
C THR A 101 17.87 -2.60 5.30
N PRO A 102 18.51 -2.10 6.37
CA PRO A 102 18.27 -0.74 6.85
C PRO A 102 18.52 0.35 5.81
N TYR A 103 19.53 0.19 4.95
CA TYR A 103 19.84 1.16 3.89
C TYR A 103 18.76 1.19 2.80
N VAL A 104 18.25 0.01 2.41
CA VAL A 104 17.13 -0.10 1.47
C VAL A 104 15.88 0.55 2.05
N LEU A 105 15.55 0.28 3.32
CA LEU A 105 14.40 0.89 3.98
C LEU A 105 14.52 2.40 4.11
N ALA A 106 15.71 2.92 4.43
CA ALA A 106 15.97 4.37 4.46
C ALA A 106 15.76 5.02 3.09
N PHE A 107 16.19 4.36 2.01
CA PHE A 107 15.92 4.82 0.64
C PHE A 107 14.43 4.83 0.30
N LEU A 108 13.68 3.77 0.66
CA LEU A 108 12.23 3.73 0.47
C LEU A 108 11.51 4.80 1.30
N LEU A 109 12.02 5.13 2.50
CA LEU A 109 11.51 6.22 3.33
C LEU A 109 11.72 7.57 2.64
N LEU A 110 12.89 7.79 2.04
CA LEU A 110 13.18 9.01 1.28
C LEU A 110 12.24 9.17 0.07
N LEU A 111 11.98 8.09 -0.67
CA LEU A 111 10.99 8.10 -1.75
C LEU A 111 9.59 8.45 -1.24
N ASN A 112 9.18 7.88 -0.09
CA ASN A 112 7.90 8.18 0.52
C ASN A 112 7.82 9.62 1.05
N ALA A 113 8.91 10.15 1.59
CA ALA A 113 8.99 11.57 1.98
C ALA A 113 8.78 12.49 0.77
N GLY A 114 9.34 12.13 -0.40
CA GLY A 114 9.05 12.82 -1.66
C GLY A 114 7.55 12.85 -2.02
N LEU A 115 6.84 11.73 -1.84
CA LEU A 115 5.37 11.69 -2.04
C LEU A 115 4.63 12.61 -1.06
N LEU A 116 5.03 12.60 0.22
CA LEU A 116 4.40 13.44 1.25
C LEU A 116 4.69 14.92 1.07
N ILE A 117 5.89 15.29 0.60
CA ILE A 117 6.21 16.68 0.24
C ILE A 117 5.35 17.14 -0.93
N TYR A 118 5.13 16.28 -1.94
CA TYR A 118 4.23 16.58 -3.05
C TYR A 118 2.78 16.78 -2.58
N ASP A 119 2.31 15.92 -1.66
CA ASP A 119 0.98 16.01 -1.07
C ASP A 119 0.90 17.03 0.10
N ALA A 120 1.99 17.70 0.47
CA ALA A 120 2.05 18.59 1.63
C ALA A 120 0.98 19.70 1.61
N PRO A 121 0.64 20.35 0.47
CA PRO A 121 -0.45 21.33 0.44
C PRO A 121 -1.80 20.74 0.89
N ARG A 122 -2.06 19.46 0.57
CA ARG A 122 -3.26 18.71 0.97
C ARG A 122 -3.27 18.40 2.46
N LEU A 123 -2.11 18.11 3.02
CA LEU A 123 -1.95 17.77 4.44
C LEU A 123 -1.88 19.01 5.34
N MET A 124 -1.32 20.10 4.85
CA MET A 124 -1.10 21.33 5.62
C MET A 124 -2.41 21.97 6.09
N HIS A 125 -3.52 21.75 5.36
CA HIS A 125 -4.85 22.16 5.77
C HIS A 125 -5.28 21.47 7.08
N LEU A 126 -4.92 20.19 7.27
CA LEU A 126 -5.26 19.42 8.46
C LEU A 126 -4.51 19.92 9.69
N ILE A 127 -3.30 20.45 9.49
CA ILE A 127 -2.43 20.95 10.57
C ILE A 127 -2.72 22.42 10.90
N THR A 128 -2.87 23.26 9.87
CA THR A 128 -2.95 24.72 10.03
C THR A 128 -4.38 25.21 10.24
N GLY A 129 -5.39 24.38 9.96
CA GLY A 129 -6.82 24.77 9.98
C GLY A 129 -7.20 25.82 8.94
N LYS A 130 -6.23 26.33 8.16
CA LYS A 130 -6.46 27.30 7.09
C LYS A 130 -7.13 26.60 5.90
N PRO A 131 -8.10 27.24 5.24
CA PRO A 131 -8.74 26.70 4.06
C PRO A 131 -7.69 26.41 2.99
N HIS A 132 -7.88 25.29 2.29
CA HIS A 132 -6.93 24.77 1.32
C HIS A 132 -6.66 25.84 0.22
N PRO A 133 -5.40 26.27 0.01
CA PRO A 133 -5.10 27.39 -0.89
C PRO A 133 -5.33 27.08 -2.37
N PHE A 134 -5.55 25.81 -2.73
CA PHE A 134 -5.86 25.37 -4.09
C PHE A 134 -7.18 24.63 -4.15
N LYS A 135 -8.21 25.26 -4.70
CA LYS A 135 -9.48 24.63 -5.06
C LYS A 135 -9.36 24.08 -6.50
N GLU A 136 -8.44 23.14 -6.75
CA GLU A 136 -8.69 22.20 -7.85
C GLU A 136 -9.75 21.25 -7.33
N ALA A 137 -10.96 21.32 -7.90
CA ALA A 137 -12.07 20.47 -7.50
C ALA A 137 -11.71 19.01 -7.79
N GLU A 138 -11.12 18.31 -6.82
CA GLU A 138 -11.10 16.86 -6.87
C GLU A 138 -12.56 16.39 -6.99
N PRO A 139 -12.86 15.43 -7.88
CA PRO A 139 -14.21 14.94 -8.01
C PRO A 139 -14.72 14.44 -6.65
N PRO A 140 -15.98 14.74 -6.29
CA PRO A 140 -16.51 14.36 -4.99
C PRO A 140 -16.41 12.84 -4.82
N ARG A 141 -15.77 12.42 -3.72
CA ARG A 141 -15.58 11.00 -3.40
C ARG A 141 -16.92 10.36 -3.08
N ARG A 142 -17.31 9.34 -3.84
CA ARG A 142 -18.62 8.69 -3.70
C ARG A 142 -18.57 7.48 -2.78
N TRP A 143 -19.66 7.22 -2.05
CA TRP A 143 -19.83 6.03 -1.21
C TRP A 143 -19.59 4.72 -1.98
N LYS A 144 -20.14 4.61 -3.20
CA LYS A 144 -19.93 3.43 -4.07
C LYS A 144 -18.46 3.13 -4.35
N GLY A 145 -17.62 4.17 -4.49
CA GLY A 145 -16.19 3.97 -4.68
C GLY A 145 -15.45 3.58 -3.39
N HIS A 146 -15.93 4.01 -2.21
CA HIS A 146 -15.43 3.47 -0.93
C HIS A 146 -15.74 1.98 -0.82
N LEU A 147 -16.98 1.58 -1.12
CA LEU A 147 -17.39 0.18 -1.12
C LEU A 147 -16.61 -0.67 -2.12
N ALA A 148 -16.44 -0.19 -3.36
CA ALA A 148 -15.65 -0.90 -4.37
C ALA A 148 -14.19 -1.07 -3.95
N TRP A 149 -13.59 -0.05 -3.33
CA TRP A 149 -12.24 -0.17 -2.80
C TRP A 149 -12.14 -1.17 -1.65
N LEU A 150 -13.06 -1.12 -0.68
CA LEU A 150 -13.11 -2.05 0.45
C LEU A 150 -13.37 -3.49 -0.01
N ALA A 151 -14.28 -3.69 -0.96
CA ALA A 151 -14.53 -4.98 -1.58
C ALA A 151 -13.29 -5.49 -2.31
N GLY A 152 -12.57 -4.62 -3.01
CA GLY A 152 -11.30 -4.98 -3.65
C GLY A 152 -10.25 -5.44 -2.65
N LEU A 153 -10.08 -4.71 -1.55
CA LEU A 153 -9.17 -5.09 -0.46
C LEU A 153 -9.59 -6.42 0.19
N ALA A 154 -10.89 -6.60 0.46
CA ALA A 154 -11.42 -7.84 1.01
C ALA A 154 -11.17 -9.03 0.07
N LEU A 155 -11.34 -8.86 -1.24
CA LEU A 155 -11.02 -9.90 -2.23
C LEU A 155 -9.54 -10.29 -2.21
N VAL A 156 -8.63 -9.33 -2.03
CA VAL A 156 -7.19 -9.62 -1.87
C VAL A 156 -6.96 -10.49 -0.63
N PHE A 157 -7.52 -10.13 0.52
CA PHE A 157 -7.36 -10.91 1.75
C PHE A 157 -8.05 -12.28 1.68
N CYS A 158 -9.22 -12.39 1.05
CA CYS A 158 -9.84 -13.67 0.74
C CYS A 158 -8.95 -14.53 -0.16
N GLY A 159 -8.29 -13.90 -1.14
CA GLY A 159 -7.31 -14.55 -2.00
C GLY A 159 -6.19 -15.22 -1.20
N ILE A 160 -5.69 -14.57 -0.14
CA ILE A 160 -4.68 -15.15 0.76
C ILE A 160 -5.21 -16.42 1.43
N GLY A 161 -6.43 -16.39 1.99
CA GLY A 161 -7.04 -17.58 2.62
C GLY A 161 -7.23 -18.72 1.62
N VAL A 162 -7.74 -18.42 0.42
CA VAL A 162 -7.93 -19.40 -0.65
C VAL A 162 -6.61 -19.95 -1.18
N SER A 163 -5.49 -19.24 -1.02
CA SER A 163 -4.17 -19.69 -1.49
C SER A 163 -3.74 -21.02 -0.87
N TYR A 164 -4.20 -21.31 0.35
CA TYR A 164 -3.92 -22.57 1.06
C TYR A 164 -4.69 -23.77 0.52
N SER A 165 -5.76 -23.54 -0.24
CA SER A 165 -6.57 -24.60 -0.86
C SER A 165 -6.32 -24.69 -2.35
N VAL A 166 -6.47 -23.57 -3.08
CA VAL A 166 -6.41 -23.53 -4.54
C VAL A 166 -5.68 -22.27 -5.00
N LEU A 167 -4.40 -22.45 -5.37
CA LEU A 167 -3.52 -21.34 -5.73
C LEU A 167 -3.99 -20.57 -6.97
N SER A 168 -4.52 -21.24 -8.00
CA SER A 168 -5.00 -20.59 -9.22
C SER A 168 -6.19 -19.65 -8.96
N LEU A 169 -7.16 -20.11 -8.15
CA LEU A 169 -8.33 -19.30 -7.77
C LEU A 169 -7.90 -18.09 -6.91
N SER A 170 -6.93 -18.29 -6.03
CA SER A 170 -6.36 -17.25 -5.20
C SER A 170 -5.77 -16.10 -6.03
N TYR A 171 -5.00 -16.38 -7.08
CA TYR A 171 -4.49 -15.32 -7.98
C TYR A 171 -5.63 -14.59 -8.72
N LEU A 172 -6.66 -15.31 -9.17
CA LEU A 172 -7.84 -14.69 -9.80
C LEU A 172 -8.56 -13.72 -8.86
N LEU A 173 -8.71 -14.09 -7.59
CA LEU A 173 -9.32 -13.22 -6.58
C LEU A 173 -8.49 -11.96 -6.33
N VAL A 174 -7.16 -12.08 -6.24
CA VAL A 174 -6.26 -10.93 -6.08
C VAL A 174 -6.32 -9.98 -7.27
N VAL A 175 -6.23 -10.51 -8.50
CA VAL A 175 -6.34 -9.69 -9.71
C VAL A 175 -7.70 -9.00 -9.78
N SER A 176 -8.78 -9.72 -9.49
CA SER A 176 -10.13 -9.16 -9.43
C SER A 176 -10.25 -8.04 -8.38
N GLY A 177 -9.65 -8.23 -7.21
CA GLY A 177 -9.63 -7.22 -6.14
C GLY A 177 -8.89 -5.95 -6.53
N ILE A 178 -7.72 -6.08 -7.19
CA ILE A 178 -6.95 -4.94 -7.72
C ILE A 178 -7.75 -4.20 -8.81
N LEU A 179 -8.36 -4.93 -9.75
CA LEU A 179 -9.17 -4.33 -10.82
C LEU A 179 -10.38 -3.59 -10.27
N LEU A 180 -11.08 -4.17 -9.29
CA LEU A 180 -12.25 -3.55 -8.65
C LEU A 180 -11.86 -2.25 -7.91
N ALA A 181 -10.75 -2.28 -7.18
CA ALA A 181 -10.26 -1.09 -6.49
C ALA A 181 -9.71 -0.03 -7.45
N TRP A 182 -9.17 -0.42 -8.59
CA TRP A 182 -8.82 0.54 -9.64
C TRP A 182 -10.05 1.18 -10.29
N PHE A 183 -11.11 0.39 -10.50
CA PHE A 183 -12.41 0.89 -10.96
C PHE A 183 -13.07 1.85 -9.96
N SER A 184 -12.80 1.69 -8.66
CA SER A 184 -13.28 2.59 -7.62
C SER A 184 -12.85 4.05 -7.83
N ALA A 185 -11.65 4.26 -8.40
CA ALA A 185 -11.16 5.59 -8.76
C ALA A 185 -11.87 6.18 -10.00
N ARG A 186 -12.42 5.34 -10.89
CA ARG A 186 -13.19 5.78 -12.07
C ARG A 186 -14.62 6.17 -11.72
N LEU A 187 -15.21 5.53 -10.71
CA LEU A 187 -16.57 5.82 -10.25
C LEU A 187 -16.75 7.25 -9.73
N ASP A 188 -15.66 7.89 -9.30
CA ASP A 188 -15.67 9.31 -8.90
C ASP A 188 -15.72 10.27 -10.11
N GLY A 189 -15.20 9.88 -11.28
CA GLY A 189 -15.06 10.75 -12.46
C GLY A 189 -16.22 10.74 -13.46
N SER A 190 -17.11 9.74 -13.43
CA SER A 190 -18.02 9.41 -14.54
C SER A 190 -19.37 10.16 -14.58
N ALA A 191 -19.52 11.34 -13.97
CA ALA A 191 -20.81 12.05 -13.94
C ALA A 191 -20.78 13.51 -14.44
N HIS A 192 -19.69 13.97 -15.04
CA HIS A 192 -19.64 15.28 -15.71
C HIS A 192 -20.29 15.27 -17.12
N SER A 193 -20.96 14.18 -17.52
CA SER A 193 -21.58 14.04 -18.84
C SER A 193 -23.11 14.19 -18.84
N ASN A 194 -23.77 14.33 -17.69
CA ASN A 194 -25.24 14.35 -17.59
C ASN A 194 -25.77 15.56 -16.80
N ASN A 195 -25.24 16.76 -17.07
CA ASN A 195 -25.87 18.03 -16.71
C ASN A 195 -25.63 19.05 -17.81
#